data_AF-A0A7W9Q6E9-F1
#
_entry.id   AF-A0A7W9Q6E9-F1
#
_cell.length_a   1.000
_cell.length_b   1.000
_cell.length_c   1.000
_cell.angle_alpha   90.00
_cell.angle_beta   90.00
_cell.angle_gamma   90.00
#
_symmetry.space_group_name_H-M   'P 1'
#
loop_
_entity.id
_entity.type
_entity.pdbx_description
1 polymer ?
#
loop_
_entity_poly.entity_id
_entity_poly.type
_entity_poly.pdbx_seq_one_letter_code
_entity_poly.pdbx_strand_id
1 'polypeptide(L)'
;MLGFRGHFSTKSRHYSTTLTALRDTRTAWRRAQAQPHPPAPDNDEHTTLVLAHWTYAGTGLTPTEEWLTTTLAPAPGTEGEPTHG
;
A
#
# COMPACT_ATOMS: atom_id res chain seq x y z
N MET A 1 -1.95 19.15 -14.89
CA MET A 1 -0.95 18.81 -13.84
C MET A 1 -1.52 19.25 -12.49
N LEU A 2 -2.02 18.32 -11.68
CA LEU A 2 -2.74 18.60 -10.43
C LEU A 2 -1.78 18.51 -9.23
N GLY A 3 -0.95 19.54 -9.03
CA GLY A 3 -0.12 19.71 -7.83
C GLY A 3 -0.06 21.18 -7.43
N PHE A 4 -0.32 21.49 -6.16
CA PHE A 4 -0.29 22.86 -5.64
C PHE A 4 1.09 23.50 -5.90
N ARG A 5 1.13 24.63 -6.62
CA ARG A 5 2.35 25.37 -7.01
C ARG A 5 3.41 24.56 -7.78
N GLY A 6 3.05 23.46 -8.44
CA GLY A 6 4.00 22.65 -9.24
C GLY A 6 4.81 21.62 -8.42
N HIS A 7 4.46 21.39 -7.15
CA HIS A 7 5.01 20.30 -6.36
C HIS A 7 4.07 19.08 -6.36
N PHE A 8 4.59 17.92 -6.75
CA PHE A 8 3.81 16.68 -6.89
C PHE A 8 3.56 15.94 -5.57
N SER A 9 4.18 16.39 -4.47
CA SER A 9 3.95 15.83 -3.13
C SER A 9 4.56 16.72 -2.05
N THR A 10 3.78 17.16 -1.05
CA THR A 10 4.32 17.50 0.27
C THR A 10 4.57 16.18 0.99
N LYS A 11 5.81 15.69 0.91
CA LYS A 11 6.18 14.43 1.53
C LYS A 11 6.59 14.67 2.99
N SER A 12 5.83 14.13 3.94
CA SER A 12 6.27 14.07 5.33
C SER A 12 7.47 13.14 5.44
N ARG A 13 8.58 13.61 6.04
CA ARG A 13 9.80 12.79 6.17
C ARG A 13 9.55 11.45 6.88
N HIS A 14 8.64 11.46 7.84
CA HIS A 14 8.28 10.29 8.65
C HIS A 14 7.55 9.20 7.83
N TYR A 15 6.79 9.58 6.80
CA TYR A 15 6.03 8.63 5.98
C TYR A 15 6.58 8.52 4.54
N SER A 16 7.77 9.07 4.29
CA SER A 16 8.37 9.10 2.97
C SER A 16 9.53 8.13 2.79
N THR A 17 9.40 7.19 1.86
CA THR A 17 10.55 6.43 1.33
C THR A 17 11.21 7.22 0.20
N THR A 18 12.54 7.22 0.07
CA THR A 18 13.16 7.91 -1.07
C THR A 18 12.97 7.08 -2.34
N LEU A 19 12.84 7.75 -3.48
CA LEU A 19 12.74 7.06 -4.76
C LEU A 19 14.04 6.28 -5.06
N THR A 20 15.17 6.75 -4.54
CA THR A 20 16.45 6.02 -4.51
C THR A 20 16.32 4.70 -3.76
N ALA A 21 15.81 4.70 -2.51
CA ALA A 21 15.63 3.46 -1.75
C ALA A 21 14.77 2.43 -2.48
N LEU A 22 13.69 2.87 -3.15
CA LEU A 22 12.85 1.98 -3.96
C LEU A 22 13.60 1.39 -5.17
N ARG A 23 14.44 2.20 -5.84
CA ARG A 23 15.27 1.72 -6.96
C ARG A 23 16.29 0.71 -6.48
N ASP A 24 16.94 0.96 -5.35
CA ASP A 24 17.96 0.07 -4.78
C ASP A 24 17.35 -1.30 -4.44
N THR A 25 16.21 -1.33 -3.75
CA THR A 25 15.47 -2.57 -3.47
C THR A 25 15.13 -3.33 -4.75
N ARG A 26 14.68 -2.63 -5.80
CA ARG A 26 14.37 -3.26 -7.09
C ARG A 26 15.60 -3.83 -7.79
N THR A 27 16.76 -3.18 -7.66
CA THR A 27 18.02 -3.70 -8.23
C THR A 27 18.50 -4.94 -7.50
N ALA A 28 18.44 -4.96 -6.16
CA ALA A 28 18.80 -6.11 -5.33
C ALA A 28 17.92 -7.32 -5.66
N TRP A 29 16.60 -7.11 -5.76
CA TRP A 29 15.66 -8.17 -6.14
C TRP A 29 15.97 -8.77 -7.52
N ARG A 30 16.20 -7.92 -8.53
CA ARG A 30 16.56 -8.41 -9.88
C ARG A 30 17.87 -9.21 -9.90
N ARG A 31 18.85 -8.80 -9.09
CA ARG A 31 20.12 -9.54 -8.96
C ARG A 31 19.90 -10.92 -8.31
N ALA A 32 19.06 -11.00 -7.28
CA ALA A 32 18.71 -12.26 -6.65
C ALA A 32 17.98 -13.20 -7.62
N GLN A 33 17.03 -12.68 -8.41
CA GLN A 33 16.33 -13.47 -9.44
C GLN A 33 17.22 -13.91 -10.60
N ALA A 34 18.26 -13.15 -10.92
CA ALA A 34 19.20 -13.48 -11.99
C ALA A 34 20.28 -14.48 -11.55
N GLN A 35 20.38 -14.81 -10.26
CA GLN A 35 21.25 -15.90 -9.82
C GLN A 35 20.67 -17.21 -10.36
N PRO A 36 21.48 -18.04 -11.04
CA PRO A 36 21.02 -19.33 -11.51
C PRO A 36 20.56 -20.14 -10.30
N HIS A 37 19.28 -20.47 -10.27
CA HIS A 37 18.77 -21.44 -9.32
C HIS A 37 19.46 -22.78 -9.61
N PRO A 38 19.85 -23.55 -8.58
CA PRO A 38 20.25 -24.94 -8.78
C PRO A 38 19.13 -25.65 -9.55
N PRO A 39 19.47 -26.57 -10.47
CA PRO A 39 18.47 -27.28 -11.25
C PRO A 39 17.46 -27.89 -10.28
N ALA A 40 16.19 -27.52 -10.46
CA ALA A 40 15.11 -28.13 -9.70
C ALA A 40 15.12 -29.64 -10.00
N PRO A 41 14.86 -30.50 -9.00
CA PRO A 41 14.62 -31.91 -9.28
C PRO A 41 13.49 -32.01 -10.30
N ASP A 42 13.65 -32.92 -11.26
CA ASP A 42 12.72 -33.15 -12.36
C ASP A 42 11.35 -33.55 -11.79
N ASN A 43 10.50 -32.56 -11.59
CA ASN A 43 9.13 -32.69 -11.17
C ASN A 43 8.32 -32.15 -12.35
N ASP A 44 8.03 -33.04 -13.30
CA ASP A 44 7.26 -32.80 -14.52
C ASP A 44 5.82 -32.32 -14.27
N GLU A 45 5.46 -32.05 -13.01
CA GLU A 45 4.17 -31.49 -12.62
C GLU A 45 4.33 -29.99 -12.34
N HIS A 46 4.29 -29.18 -13.40
CA HIS A 46 4.13 -27.73 -13.30
C HIS A 46 2.76 -27.38 -12.68
N THR A 47 2.67 -27.45 -11.36
CA THR A 47 1.47 -27.05 -10.63
C THR A 47 1.48 -25.55 -10.39
N THR A 48 0.45 -24.84 -10.87
CA THR A 48 0.26 -23.41 -10.58
C THR A 48 -0.36 -23.28 -9.19
N LEU A 49 0.41 -22.75 -8.23
CA LEU A 49 -0.11 -22.42 -6.90
C LEU A 49 -0.90 -21.10 -6.96
N VAL A 50 -2.23 -21.19 -6.89
CA VAL A 50 -3.10 -20.02 -6.74
C VAL A 50 -3.18 -19.65 -5.26
N LEU A 51 -2.49 -18.58 -4.86
CA LEU A 51 -2.47 -18.11 -3.47
C LEU A 51 -3.82 -17.49 -3.04
N ALA A 52 -4.50 -16.81 -3.96
CA ALA A 52 -5.80 -16.19 -3.73
C ALA A 52 -6.48 -15.82 -5.06
N HIS A 53 -7.81 -15.69 -5.03
CA HIS A 53 -8.62 -15.12 -6.11
C HIS A 53 -9.20 -13.78 -5.65
N TRP A 54 -9.05 -12.75 -6.48
CA TRP A 54 -9.56 -11.41 -6.20
C TRP A 54 -10.65 -11.07 -7.19
N THR A 55 -11.79 -10.63 -6.67
CA THR A 55 -12.89 -10.09 -7.46
C THR A 55 -13.05 -8.61 -7.17
N TYR A 56 -13.52 -7.86 -8.16
CA TYR A 56 -13.89 -6.47 -7.93
C TYR A 56 -15.05 -6.41 -6.93
N ALA A 57 -14.85 -5.72 -5.81
CA ALA A 57 -15.84 -5.60 -4.74
C ALA A 57 -16.73 -4.35 -4.87
N GLY A 58 -16.39 -3.42 -5.76
CA GLY A 58 -17.07 -2.12 -5.89
C GLY A 58 -16.16 -0.93 -5.62
N THR A 59 -16.76 0.25 -5.57
CA THR A 59 -16.11 1.53 -5.25
C THR A 59 -16.98 2.30 -4.26
N GLY A 60 -16.34 2.99 -3.32
CA GLY A 60 -17.06 3.68 -2.26
C GLY A 60 -17.50 2.71 -1.16
N LEU A 61 -18.17 3.27 -0.17
CA LEU A 61 -18.76 2.50 0.93
C LEU A 61 -20.12 1.97 0.48
N THR A 62 -20.44 0.74 0.83
CA THR A 62 -21.83 0.26 0.79
C THR A 62 -22.69 1.05 1.77
N PRO A 63 -24.02 1.11 1.61
CA PRO A 63 -24.89 1.81 2.55
C PRO A 63 -24.69 1.38 4.02
N THR A 64 -24.40 0.09 4.25
CA THR A 64 -24.08 -0.44 5.58
C THR A 64 -22.75 0.08 6.10
N GLU A 65 -21.73 0.13 5.25
CA GLU A 65 -20.41 0.67 5.62
C GLU A 65 -20.45 2.19 5.82
N GLU A 66 -21.27 2.93 5.07
CA GLU A 66 -21.52 4.36 5.31
C GLU A 66 -22.14 4.59 6.68
N TRP A 67 -23.19 3.82 7.01
CA TRP A 67 -23.82 3.87 8.32
C TRP A 67 -22.84 3.48 9.44
N LEU A 68 -22.06 2.42 9.25
CA LEU A 68 -21.07 1.94 10.23
C LEU A 68 -19.95 2.98 10.43
N THR A 69 -19.47 3.60 9.36
CA THR A 69 -18.46 4.66 9.43
C THR A 69 -19.00 5.87 10.18
N THR A 70 -20.26 6.25 9.93
CA THR A 70 -20.92 7.38 10.60
C THR A 70 -21.13 7.12 12.09
N THR A 71 -21.47 5.89 12.46
CA THR A 71 -21.70 5.50 13.87
C THR A 71 -20.40 5.36 14.67
N LEU A 72 -19.30 4.98 14.02
CA LEU A 72 -17.98 4.88 14.64
C LEU A 72 -17.21 6.22 14.64
N ALA A 73 -17.58 7.16 13.76
CA ALA A 73 -16.94 8.45 13.71
C ALA A 73 -17.15 9.20 15.04
N PRO A 74 -16.07 9.63 15.72
CA PRO A 74 -16.21 10.43 16.92
C PRO A 74 -16.89 11.77 16.58
N ALA A 75 -17.62 12.32 17.55
CA ALA A 75 -18.35 13.56 17.34
C ALA A 75 -17.40 14.67 16.84
N PRO A 76 -17.78 15.46 15.80
CA PRO A 76 -16.97 16.58 15.36
C PRO A 76 -16.78 17.55 16.54
N GLY A 77 -15.52 17.69 16.99
CA GLY A 77 -15.15 18.48 18.18
C GLY A 77 -14.39 17.73 19.27
N THR A 78 -14.11 16.43 19.14
CA THR A 78 -13.33 15.66 20.13
C THR A 78 -11.82 15.63 19.88
N GLU A 79 -11.32 16.33 18.85
CA GLU A 79 -9.88 16.51 18.65
C GLU A 79 -9.42 17.85 19.27
N GLY A 80 -8.81 17.76 20.45
CA GLY A 80 -7.90 18.77 21.00
C GLY A 80 -8.52 20.13 21.37
N GLU A 81 -9.08 20.24 22.57
CA GLU A 81 -9.16 21.51 23.29
C GLU A 81 -7.79 21.75 23.98
N PRO A 82 -6.95 22.70 23.52
CA PRO A 82 -5.74 23.04 24.24
C PRO A 82 -6.12 23.75 25.55
N THR A 83 -6.02 23.01 26.66
CA THR A 83 -6.09 23.60 28.00
C THR A 83 -4.89 24.55 28.16
N HIS A 84 -5.10 25.83 27.86
CA HIS A 84 -4.16 26.88 28.19
C HIS A 84 -4.26 27.18 29.69
N GLY A 85 -3.17 26.91 30.41
CA GLY A 85 -2.87 27.39 31.75
C GLY A 85 -1.50 28.04 31.77
#